data_AF-A0A7V6NZG7-F1
#
_entry.id   AF-A0A7V6NZG7-F1
#
_cell.length_a   1.000
_cell.length_b   1.000
_cell.length_c   1.000
_cell.angle_alpha   90.00
_cell.angle_beta   90.00
_cell.angle_gamma   90.00
#
_symmetry.space_group_name_H-M   'P 1'
#
loop_
_entity.id
_entity.type
_entity.pdbx_description
1 polymer ?
#
loop_
_entity_poly.entity_id
_entity_poly.type
_entity_poly.pdbx_seq_one_letter_code
_entity_poly.pdbx_strand_id
1 'polypeptide(L)'
;MADYVKQYAKLRTGAGSKYLAYGTMQRPFELNPEKIELDWYLYNCATKHTGLYNKSGVDKADSLINSVWTYQNSSLGMFFANVSDEDKTIKVSVNLSQYKLNRKDYKLRIFEDGEQKEIGKLSHNEQKEIELIIPAKKVIMVEAY
;
A
#
# COMPACT_ATOMS: atom_id res chain seq x y z
N MET A 1 4.41 -17.47 -2.55
CA MET A 1 3.71 -17.10 -1.30
C MET A 1 4.66 -16.49 -0.25
N ALA A 2 5.71 -17.20 0.19
CA ALA A 2 6.59 -16.74 1.28
C ALA A 2 7.28 -15.40 0.99
N ASP A 3 7.76 -15.18 -0.24
CA ASP A 3 8.48 -13.94 -0.58
C ASP A 3 7.55 -12.71 -0.67
N TYR A 4 6.28 -12.91 -1.03
CA TYR A 4 5.29 -11.83 -1.01
C TYR A 4 5.02 -11.35 0.42
N VAL A 5 4.83 -12.29 1.36
CA VAL A 5 4.61 -11.96 2.78
C VAL A 5 5.85 -11.31 3.40
N LYS A 6 7.06 -11.75 3.02
CA LYS A 6 8.31 -11.11 3.47
C LYS A 6 8.40 -9.64 3.07
N GLN A 7 7.88 -9.24 1.90
CA GLN A 7 7.87 -7.84 1.49
C GLN A 7 7.03 -6.97 2.44
N TYR A 8 5.83 -7.42 2.82
CA TYR A 8 5.03 -6.72 3.84
C TYR A 8 5.75 -6.62 5.17
N ALA A 9 6.35 -7.71 5.64
CA ALA A 9 7.10 -7.71 6.89
C ALA A 9 8.25 -6.69 6.84
N LYS A 10 9.05 -6.72 5.77
CA LYS A 10 10.18 -5.79 5.56
C LYS A 10 9.71 -4.34 5.52
N LEU A 11 8.60 -4.05 4.86
CA LEU A 11 8.03 -2.70 4.80
C LEU A 11 7.47 -2.27 6.16
N ARG A 12 6.77 -3.17 6.87
CA ARG A 12 6.15 -2.94 8.18
C ARG A 12 7.18 -2.66 9.27
N THR A 13 8.31 -3.36 9.26
CA THR A 13 9.40 -3.16 10.22
C THR A 13 10.41 -2.11 9.75
N GLY A 14 10.43 -1.78 8.46
CA GLY A 14 11.29 -0.77 7.84
C GLY A 14 10.59 0.57 7.62
N ALA A 15 10.63 1.07 6.37
CA ALA A 15 10.16 2.41 6.00
C ALA A 15 8.71 2.72 6.39
N GLY A 16 7.84 1.71 6.39
CA GLY A 16 6.42 1.84 6.75
C GLY A 16 6.16 1.86 8.25
N SER A 17 7.15 1.54 9.11
CA SER A 17 6.93 1.33 10.54
C SER A 17 6.29 2.52 11.24
N LYS A 18 6.81 3.73 11.01
CA LYS A 18 6.28 4.96 11.64
C LYS A 18 4.82 5.24 11.25
N TYR A 19 4.41 4.88 10.03
CA TYR A 19 3.04 5.06 9.55
C TYR A 19 2.10 4.00 10.10
N LEU A 20 2.49 2.73 10.00
CA LEU A 20 1.62 1.60 10.34
C LEU A 20 1.55 1.34 11.86
N ALA A 21 2.51 1.82 12.64
CA ALA A 21 2.49 1.73 14.11
C ALA A 21 1.91 2.98 14.79
N TYR A 22 2.21 4.18 14.26
CA TYR A 22 1.95 5.45 14.96
C TYR A 22 1.31 6.52 14.07
N GLY A 23 1.05 6.21 12.80
CA GLY A 23 0.45 7.15 11.85
C GLY A 23 -1.06 7.21 11.97
N THR A 24 -1.62 8.21 11.29
CA THR A 24 -3.07 8.40 11.18
C THR A 24 -3.49 8.01 9.77
N MET A 25 -4.37 7.01 9.67
CA MET A 25 -4.92 6.57 8.39
C MET A 25 -5.69 7.72 7.72
N GLN A 26 -5.47 7.88 6.42
CA GLN A 26 -6.16 8.84 5.56
C GLN A 26 -7.05 8.09 4.56
N ARG A 27 -7.90 8.83 3.85
CA ARG A 27 -8.68 8.26 2.76
C ARG A 27 -7.74 7.67 1.70
N PRO A 28 -7.89 6.38 1.35
CA PRO A 28 -7.17 5.75 0.24
C PRO A 28 -7.45 6.46 -1.09
N PHE A 29 -6.59 6.26 -2.08
CA PHE A 29 -6.88 6.71 -3.44
C PHE A 29 -8.07 5.93 -4.00
N GLU A 30 -8.95 6.62 -4.73
CA GLU A 30 -10.01 5.98 -5.50
C GLU A 30 -9.39 5.33 -6.73
N LEU A 31 -9.14 4.04 -6.61
CA LEU A 31 -8.70 3.18 -7.71
C LEU A 31 -9.89 2.31 -8.13
N ASN A 32 -9.95 1.98 -9.42
CA ASN A 32 -10.91 1.00 -9.96
C ASN A 32 -10.15 -0.26 -10.38
N PRO A 33 -9.56 -1.02 -9.43
CA PRO A 33 -8.86 -2.24 -9.77
C PRO A 33 -9.84 -3.29 -10.30
N GLU A 34 -9.38 -4.09 -11.25
CA GLU A 34 -10.12 -5.30 -11.63
C GLU A 34 -10.18 -6.27 -10.46
N LYS A 35 -11.21 -7.12 -10.44
CA LYS A 35 -11.31 -8.20 -9.47
C LYS A 35 -10.66 -9.46 -9.99
N ILE A 36 -9.89 -10.12 -9.13
CA ILE A 36 -9.25 -11.41 -9.41
C ILE A 36 -9.82 -12.48 -8.48
N GLU A 37 -9.78 -13.72 -8.94
CA GLU A 37 -10.15 -14.89 -8.15
C GLU A 37 -8.94 -15.33 -7.31
N LEU A 38 -9.16 -15.47 -6.00
CA LEU A 38 -8.16 -15.92 -5.04
C LEU A 38 -8.68 -17.12 -4.27
N ASP A 39 -7.82 -18.12 -4.12
CA ASP A 39 -8.06 -19.23 -3.21
C ASP A 39 -7.88 -18.76 -1.76
N TRP A 40 -8.85 -19.07 -0.90
CA TRP A 40 -8.73 -18.90 0.54
C TRP A 40 -8.72 -20.24 1.26
N TYR A 41 -8.03 -20.28 2.39
CA TYR A 41 -7.97 -21.45 3.26
C TYR A 41 -7.96 -21.01 4.73
N LEU A 42 -8.94 -21.50 5.49
CA LEU A 42 -9.04 -21.22 6.93
C LEU A 42 -8.17 -22.20 7.73
N TYR A 43 -6.90 -21.83 7.92
CA TYR A 43 -5.94 -22.62 8.70
C TYR A 43 -5.99 -22.33 10.21
N ASN A 44 -6.39 -21.11 10.60
CA ASN A 44 -6.45 -20.67 12.00
C ASN A 44 -7.88 -20.29 12.40
N CYS A 45 -8.74 -21.29 12.65
CA CYS A 45 -10.08 -21.07 13.19
C CYS A 45 -10.40 -22.08 14.31
N ALA A 46 -11.38 -21.75 15.16
CA ALA A 46 -11.75 -22.60 16.30
C ALA A 46 -12.25 -23.97 15.82
N THR A 47 -11.43 -25.00 16.09
CA THR A 47 -11.61 -26.38 15.62
C THR A 47 -12.83 -27.08 16.18
N LYS A 48 -13.25 -26.74 17.40
CA LYS A 48 -14.20 -27.58 18.16
C LYS A 48 -15.68 -27.29 17.91
N HIS A 49 -16.07 -26.16 17.29
CA HIS A 49 -17.48 -25.73 17.33
C HIS A 49 -18.07 -25.12 16.04
N THR A 50 -17.31 -24.99 14.95
CA THR A 50 -17.78 -24.22 13.78
C THR A 50 -17.88 -25.01 12.48
N GLY A 51 -17.22 -26.17 12.34
CA GLY A 51 -17.14 -26.89 11.07
C GLY A 51 -16.44 -26.09 9.95
N LEU A 52 -15.77 -24.99 10.30
CA LEU A 52 -15.05 -24.10 9.39
C LEU A 52 -13.56 -24.44 9.28
N TYR A 53 -13.09 -25.39 10.10
CA TYR A 53 -11.71 -25.86 10.06
C TYR A 53 -11.43 -26.59 8.75
N ASN A 54 -10.31 -26.25 8.11
CA ASN A 54 -9.92 -26.73 6.78
C ASN A 54 -10.91 -26.37 5.65
N LYS A 55 -11.79 -25.38 5.84
CA LYS A 55 -12.57 -24.89 4.70
C LYS A 55 -11.67 -24.10 3.75
N SER A 56 -11.92 -24.30 2.48
CA SER A 56 -11.33 -23.57 1.37
C SER A 56 -12.41 -23.17 0.38
N GLY A 57 -12.07 -22.22 -0.47
CA GLY A 57 -12.90 -21.80 -1.58
C GLY A 57 -12.19 -20.76 -2.42
N VAL A 58 -12.91 -20.24 -3.40
CA VAL A 58 -12.47 -19.14 -4.25
C VAL A 58 -13.31 -17.93 -3.88
N ASP A 59 -12.68 -16.76 -3.78
CA ASP A 59 -13.36 -15.48 -3.60
C ASP A 59 -12.79 -14.41 -4.55
N LYS A 60 -13.57 -13.37 -4.82
CA LYS A 60 -13.18 -12.26 -5.69
C LYS A 60 -12.69 -11.07 -4.88
N ALA A 61 -11.42 -10.74 -5.02
CA ALA A 61 -10.79 -9.59 -4.38
C ALA A 61 -10.27 -8.59 -5.41
N ASP A 62 -10.08 -7.35 -4.99
CA ASP A 62 -9.45 -6.34 -5.82
C ASP A 62 -7.98 -6.73 -6.08
N SER A 63 -7.56 -6.66 -7.35
CA SER A 63 -6.19 -6.98 -7.80
C SER A 63 -5.11 -6.08 -7.18
N LEU A 64 -5.51 -4.88 -6.78
CA LEU A 64 -4.63 -3.87 -6.21
C LEU A 64 -5.29 -3.21 -5.01
N ILE A 65 -4.58 -3.21 -3.89
CA ILE A 65 -5.01 -2.60 -2.64
C ILE A 65 -4.13 -1.38 -2.37
N ASN A 66 -4.71 -0.28 -1.91
CA ASN A 66 -3.94 0.88 -1.47
C ASN A 66 -4.37 1.39 -0.10
N SER A 67 -3.44 2.05 0.60
CA SER A 67 -3.75 2.80 1.81
C SER A 67 -2.85 4.02 1.95
N VAL A 68 -3.34 5.05 2.63
CA VAL A 68 -2.64 6.32 2.80
C VAL A 68 -2.58 6.66 4.29
N TRP A 69 -1.44 7.15 4.75
CA TRP A 69 -1.18 7.43 6.15
C TRP A 69 -0.38 8.72 6.30
N THR A 70 -0.70 9.54 7.30
CA THR A 70 0.17 10.62 7.73
C THR A 70 0.94 10.22 8.99
N TYR A 71 2.12 10.80 9.18
CA TYR A 71 2.87 10.70 10.42
C TYR A 71 3.16 12.10 10.93
N GLN A 72 2.69 12.40 12.15
CA GLN A 72 2.94 13.65 12.89
C GLN A 72 2.77 14.93 12.06
N ASN A 73 1.83 14.96 11.10
CA ASN A 73 1.62 16.05 10.15
C ASN A 73 2.88 16.46 9.35
N SER A 74 3.93 15.63 9.33
CA SER A 74 5.21 15.96 8.72
C SER A 74 5.47 15.21 7.42
N SER A 75 4.81 14.07 7.22
CA SER A 75 5.07 13.20 6.07
C SER A 75 3.85 12.33 5.74
N LEU A 76 3.74 11.93 4.49
CA LEU A 76 2.68 11.09 3.94
C LEU A 76 3.27 9.77 3.42
N GLY A 77 2.70 8.64 3.81
CA GLY A 77 3.03 7.32 3.30
C GLY A 77 1.86 6.76 2.50
N MET A 78 2.12 6.36 1.26
CA MET A 78 1.15 5.80 0.33
C MET A 78 1.58 4.37 0.00
N PHE A 79 0.78 3.38 0.37
CA PHE A 79 1.08 1.96 0.23
C PHE A 79 0.26 1.39 -0.90
N PHE A 80 0.90 0.55 -1.72
CA PHE A 80 0.23 -0.16 -2.79
C PHE A 80 0.66 -1.62 -2.80
N ALA A 81 -0.30 -2.52 -2.96
CA ALA A 81 -0.10 -3.95 -2.95
C ALA A 81 -0.80 -4.58 -4.13
N ASN A 82 -0.01 -5.10 -5.07
CA ASN A 82 -0.51 -5.89 -6.18
C ASN A 82 -0.59 -7.36 -5.74
N VAL A 83 -1.81 -7.90 -5.68
CA VAL A 83 -2.09 -9.29 -5.33
C VAL A 83 -2.30 -10.16 -6.57
N SER A 84 -2.27 -9.58 -7.78
CA SER A 84 -2.43 -10.29 -9.05
C SER A 84 -1.10 -10.87 -9.56
N ASP A 85 -1.21 -11.71 -10.59
CA ASP A 85 -0.08 -12.35 -11.29
C ASP A 85 0.41 -11.52 -12.49
N GLU A 86 -0.08 -10.29 -12.62
CA GLU A 86 0.26 -9.35 -13.69
C GLU A 86 0.75 -8.02 -13.14
N ASP A 87 1.59 -7.31 -13.89
CA ASP A 87 1.98 -5.96 -13.55
C ASP A 87 0.80 -5.00 -13.66
N LYS A 88 0.67 -4.07 -12.71
CA LYS A 88 -0.39 -3.06 -12.70
C LYS A 88 0.19 -1.66 -12.80
N THR A 89 -0.20 -0.94 -13.83
CA THR A 89 0.11 0.49 -13.99
C THR A 89 -1.04 1.32 -13.46
N ILE A 90 -0.75 2.21 -12.51
CA ILE A 90 -1.73 3.14 -11.94
C ILE A 90 -1.28 4.57 -12.08
N LYS A 91 -2.26 5.47 -12.09
CA LYS A 91 -2.05 6.91 -11.99
C LYS A 91 -2.74 7.40 -10.73
N VAL A 92 -1.97 8.03 -9.86
CA VAL A 92 -2.49 8.63 -8.62
C VAL A 92 -2.27 10.13 -8.64
N SER A 93 -3.33 10.89 -8.37
CA SER A 93 -3.25 12.33 -8.24
C SER A 93 -3.00 12.70 -6.78
N VAL A 94 -1.80 13.21 -6.50
CA VAL A 94 -1.38 13.58 -5.15
C VAL A 94 -1.48 15.09 -5.00
N ASN A 95 -2.36 15.52 -4.09
CA ASN A 95 -2.42 16.89 -3.58
C ASN A 95 -2.11 16.83 -2.08
N LEU A 96 -1.08 17.55 -1.61
CA LEU A 96 -0.66 17.46 -0.20
C LEU A 96 -1.50 18.34 0.74
N SER A 97 -2.17 19.34 0.20
CA SER A 97 -3.02 20.26 0.98
C SER A 97 -4.21 19.55 1.66
N GLN A 98 -4.64 18.40 1.15
CA GLN A 98 -5.71 17.60 1.73
C GLN A 98 -5.30 16.85 3.02
N TYR A 99 -4.00 16.76 3.34
CA TYR A 99 -3.48 15.88 4.39
C TYR A 99 -2.98 16.60 5.66
N LYS A 100 -3.38 17.87 5.89
CA LYS A 100 -2.99 18.68 7.08
C LYS A 100 -1.47 18.67 7.38
N LEU A 101 -0.65 18.59 6.34
CA LEU A 101 0.81 18.54 6.49
C LEU A 101 1.38 19.96 6.71
N ASN A 102 2.50 20.08 7.43
CA ASN A 102 3.00 21.37 7.95
C ASN A 102 4.17 21.99 7.16
N ARG A 103 4.75 21.29 6.19
CA ARG A 103 5.84 21.78 5.33
C ARG A 103 5.31 22.33 4.02
N LYS A 104 6.08 23.24 3.41
CA LYS A 104 5.78 23.82 2.09
C LYS A 104 6.20 22.93 0.93
N ASP A 105 7.31 22.23 1.06
CA ASP A 105 7.90 21.40 0.02
C ASP A 105 8.26 20.03 0.56
N TYR A 106 8.05 19.00 -0.27
CA TYR A 106 8.30 17.61 0.05
C TYR A 106 9.14 16.96 -1.03
N LYS A 107 9.99 16.03 -0.62
CA LYS A 107 10.63 15.09 -1.53
C LYS A 107 9.77 13.84 -1.63
N LEU A 108 9.72 13.27 -2.82
CA LEU A 108 9.04 12.02 -3.11
C LEU A 108 10.08 10.93 -3.29
N ARG A 109 9.92 9.82 -2.56
CA ARG A 109 10.69 8.60 -2.80
C ARG A 109 9.80 7.37 -2.83
N ILE A 110 10.20 6.38 -3.61
CA ILE A 110 9.59 5.06 -3.65
C ILE A 110 10.46 4.06 -2.89
N PHE A 111 9.82 3.14 -2.19
CA PHE A 111 10.40 1.97 -1.56
C PHE A 111 9.86 0.72 -2.25
N GLU A 112 10.76 -0.09 -2.79
CA GLU A 112 10.47 -1.34 -3.49
C GLU A 112 11.58 -2.33 -3.18
N ASP A 113 11.24 -3.58 -2.84
CA ASP A 113 12.19 -4.64 -2.47
C ASP A 113 13.21 -4.26 -1.36
N GLY A 114 12.90 -3.21 -0.60
CA GLY A 114 13.74 -2.63 0.44
C GLY A 114 14.89 -1.75 -0.06
N GLU A 115 14.88 -1.41 -1.35
CA GLU A 115 15.61 -0.28 -1.87
C GLU A 115 14.76 0.99 -1.78
N GLN A 116 15.40 2.15 -1.92
CA GLN A 116 14.71 3.44 -2.00
C GLN A 116 15.24 4.25 -3.18
N LYS A 117 14.36 4.95 -3.87
CA LYS A 117 14.71 5.82 -4.99
C LYS A 117 13.93 7.13 -4.92
N GLU A 118 14.62 8.27 -5.08
CA GLU A 118 13.96 9.57 -5.21
C GLU A 118 13.26 9.65 -6.58
N ILE A 119 11.97 9.99 -6.57
CA ILE A 119 11.12 10.08 -7.78
C ILE A 119 10.69 11.51 -8.09
N GLY A 120 11.06 12.47 -7.23
CA GLY A 120 10.90 13.89 -7.49
C GLY A 120 10.57 14.71 -6.25
N LYS A 121 9.94 15.86 -6.47
CA LYS A 121 9.48 16.79 -5.43
C LYS A 121 8.02 17.17 -5.68
N LEU A 122 7.37 17.69 -4.64
CA LEU A 122 6.00 18.17 -4.68
C LEU A 122 5.82 19.29 -3.65
N SER A 123 5.28 20.43 -4.08
CA SER A 123 4.91 21.52 -3.17
C SER A 123 3.53 21.28 -2.54
N HIS A 124 3.28 21.86 -1.38
CA HIS A 124 2.09 21.59 -0.55
C HIS A 124 0.76 21.89 -1.27
N ASN A 125 0.73 22.97 -2.05
CA ASN A 125 -0.45 23.43 -2.80
C ASN A 125 -0.47 22.96 -4.25
N GLU A 126 0.49 22.13 -4.64
CA GLU A 126 0.57 21.58 -5.99
C GLU A 126 -0.15 20.23 -6.03
N GLN A 127 -0.81 19.97 -7.15
CA GLN A 127 -1.34 18.65 -7.48
C GLN A 127 -0.43 18.02 -8.53
N LYS A 128 -0.01 16.78 -8.28
CA LYS A 128 0.88 16.05 -9.17
C LYS A 128 0.36 14.66 -9.43
N GLU A 129 0.26 14.30 -10.70
CA GLU A 129 0.00 12.94 -11.12
C GLU A 129 1.29 12.13 -11.06
N ILE A 130 1.25 10.98 -10.39
CA ILE A 130 2.34 10.02 -10.31
C ILE A 130 1.87 8.75 -10.99
N GLU A 131 2.56 8.37 -12.06
CA GLU A 131 2.38 7.06 -12.71
C GLU A 131 3.31 6.05 -12.03
N LEU A 132 2.75 4.93 -11.60
CA LEU A 132 3.45 3.87 -10.90
C LEU A 132 3.19 2.55 -11.61
N ILE A 133 4.27 1.80 -11.87
CA ILE A 133 4.20 0.40 -12.30
C ILE A 133 4.44 -0.44 -11.06
N ILE A 134 3.49 -1.31 -10.72
CA ILE A 134 3.53 -2.19 -9.55
C ILE A 134 3.61 -3.62 -10.08
N PRO A 135 4.79 -4.27 -10.01
CA PRO A 135 4.93 -5.58 -10.59
C PRO A 135 4.01 -6.63 -9.95
N ALA A 136 3.79 -7.73 -10.65
CA ALA A 136 3.03 -8.88 -10.15
C ALA A 136 3.52 -9.30 -8.75
N LYS A 137 2.58 -9.54 -7.83
CA LYS A 137 2.86 -9.93 -6.43
C LYS A 137 3.95 -9.06 -5.77
N LYS A 138 3.83 -7.73 -5.90
CA LYS A 138 4.70 -6.76 -5.21
C LYS A 138 3.95 -5.82 -4.28
N VAL A 139 4.70 -5.31 -3.29
CA VAL A 139 4.27 -4.23 -2.41
C VAL A 139 5.26 -3.08 -2.54
N ILE A 140 4.75 -1.89 -2.81
CA ILE A 140 5.54 -0.66 -2.87
C ILE A 140 5.00 0.38 -1.90
N MET A 141 5.85 1.32 -1.52
CA MET A 141 5.44 2.49 -0.77
C MET A 141 6.03 3.75 -1.39
N VAL A 142 5.20 4.77 -1.59
CA VAL A 142 5.65 6.11 -1.93
C VAL A 142 5.57 6.99 -0.69
N GLU A 143 6.59 7.78 -0.44
CA GLU A 143 6.66 8.69 0.70
C GLU A 143 6.87 10.12 0.24
N ALA A 144 6.05 11.04 0.75
CA ALA A 144 6.32 12.46 0.76
C ALA A 144 6.86 12.87 2.12
N TYR A 145 8.09 13.38 2.18
CA TYR A 145 8.81 13.73 3.41
C TYR A 145 9.55 15.06 3.33
#